data_AF-Q16NN7-F1
#
_entry.id   AF-Q16NN7-F1
#
_cell.length_a   1.000
_cell.length_b   1.000
_cell.length_c   1.000
_cell.angle_alpha   90.00
_cell.angle_beta   90.00
_cell.angle_gamma   90.00
#
_symmetry.space_group_name_H-M   'P 1'
#
loop_
_entity.id
_entity.type
_entity.pdbx_description
1 polymer ?
#
loop_
_entity_poly.entity_id
_entity_poly.type
_entity_poly.pdbx_seq_one_letter_code
_entity_poly.pdbx_strand_id
1 'polypeptide(L)'
;MVASSASGTKRKISDEKRVFQDKWTEMYFVTLVKDKPICLICNENIAVIKEFNIKRHFDTKHASKFENHSGNLRADKLRKLQRQMIHQHSLFNKLNSESESLVKACYVISEKIARSPKSFMEGEFIKECLVSVAEILCPNQKKVFEKISLSDPTVTRRIEEIDLMRALILVTLLSWQYLSVESMRNATLLRSWRHFSL
;
A
#
# COMPACT_ATOMS: atom_id res chain seq x y z
N MET A 1 -37.26 -0.06 -63.96
CA MET A 1 -36.08 -0.43 -63.15
C MET A 1 -35.77 0.72 -62.22
N VAL A 2 -35.75 0.51 -60.90
CA VAL A 2 -34.95 1.15 -59.82
C VAL A 2 -35.52 0.54 -58.52
N ALA A 3 -34.95 -0.57 -58.05
CA ALA A 3 -33.92 -0.68 -57.00
C ALA A 3 -34.52 -0.68 -55.58
N SER A 4 -34.81 -1.88 -55.08
CA SER A 4 -35.10 -2.14 -53.67
C SER A 4 -33.82 -2.01 -52.85
N SER A 5 -33.76 -1.00 -51.99
CA SER A 5 -32.71 -0.82 -50.99
C SER A 5 -32.94 -1.76 -49.81
N ALA A 6 -32.30 -2.93 -49.85
CA ALA A 6 -32.20 -3.81 -48.69
C ALA A 6 -31.34 -3.12 -47.61
N SER A 7 -31.97 -2.68 -46.53
CA SER A 7 -31.25 -2.18 -45.35
C SER A 7 -30.50 -3.35 -44.71
N GLY A 8 -29.19 -3.40 -44.92
CA GLY A 8 -28.34 -4.39 -44.24
C GLY A 8 -28.47 -4.26 -42.74
N THR A 9 -28.99 -5.30 -42.09
CA THR A 9 -29.08 -5.40 -40.63
C THR A 9 -27.68 -5.23 -40.05
N LYS A 10 -27.43 -4.10 -39.36
CA LYS A 10 -26.19 -3.88 -38.63
C LYS A 10 -26.09 -4.92 -37.52
N ARG A 11 -25.23 -5.92 -37.72
CA ARG A 11 -24.96 -6.99 -36.74
C ARG A 11 -24.42 -6.38 -35.45
N LYS A 12 -25.07 -6.65 -34.32
CA LYS A 12 -24.63 -6.19 -33.00
C LYS A 12 -23.60 -7.16 -32.42
N ILE A 13 -22.60 -6.61 -31.74
CA ILE A 13 -21.49 -7.38 -31.13
C ILE A 13 -21.99 -8.36 -30.06
N SER A 14 -23.14 -8.09 -29.44
CA SER A 14 -23.80 -8.92 -28.44
C SER A 14 -24.21 -10.31 -28.94
N ASP A 15 -24.45 -10.45 -30.25
CA ASP A 15 -25.17 -11.62 -30.79
C ASP A 15 -24.21 -12.76 -31.19
N GLU A 16 -22.90 -12.48 -31.30
CA GLU A 16 -21.94 -13.43 -31.89
C GLU A 16 -21.19 -14.31 -30.87
N LYS A 17 -21.42 -14.20 -29.55
CA LYS A 17 -20.77 -15.00 -28.47
C LYS A 17 -19.35 -15.49 -28.84
N ARG A 18 -18.48 -14.57 -29.26
CA ARG A 18 -17.18 -14.93 -29.85
C ARG A 18 -16.26 -15.49 -28.76
N VAL A 19 -16.04 -16.80 -28.79
CA VAL A 19 -15.21 -17.53 -27.82
C VAL A 19 -13.74 -17.34 -28.16
N PHE A 20 -12.92 -17.07 -27.13
CA PHE A 20 -11.48 -17.03 -27.26
C PHE A 20 -10.92 -18.40 -27.63
N GLN A 21 -9.93 -18.45 -28.54
CA GLN A 21 -9.31 -19.70 -28.96
C GLN A 21 -7.88 -19.79 -28.41
N ASP A 22 -7.56 -20.87 -27.70
CA ASP A 22 -6.26 -21.03 -27.04
C ASP A 22 -5.08 -20.97 -28.02
N LYS A 23 -5.29 -21.40 -29.28
CA LYS A 23 -4.30 -21.29 -30.37
C LYS A 23 -3.79 -19.85 -30.57
N TRP A 24 -4.62 -18.84 -30.30
CA TRP A 24 -4.22 -17.43 -30.43
C TRP A 24 -3.16 -17.02 -29.41
N THR A 25 -3.07 -17.73 -28.28
CA THR A 25 -2.04 -17.51 -27.28
C THR A 25 -0.66 -17.80 -27.82
N GLU A 26 -0.51 -18.93 -28.50
CA GLU A 26 0.75 -19.30 -29.13
C GLU A 26 1.00 -18.51 -30.42
N MET A 27 -0.02 -18.36 -31.26
CA MET A 27 0.13 -17.70 -32.55
C MET A 27 0.38 -16.19 -32.44
N TYR A 28 -0.23 -15.51 -31.49
CA TYR A 28 -0.24 -14.04 -31.44
C TYR A 28 0.19 -13.45 -30.09
N PHE A 29 0.63 -14.29 -29.15
CA PHE A 29 0.99 -13.86 -27.78
C PHE A 29 -0.14 -13.10 -27.09
N VAL A 30 -1.37 -13.60 -27.16
CA VAL A 30 -2.54 -12.98 -26.51
C VAL A 30 -3.10 -13.91 -25.44
N THR A 31 -3.54 -13.37 -24.31
CA THR A 31 -4.26 -14.12 -23.28
C THR A 31 -5.59 -13.46 -22.96
N LEU A 32 -6.50 -14.18 -22.31
CA LEU A 32 -7.77 -13.65 -21.83
C LEU A 32 -7.70 -13.35 -20.33
N VAL A 33 -7.98 -12.11 -19.93
CA VAL A 33 -8.07 -11.69 -18.52
C VAL A 33 -9.39 -10.98 -18.30
N LYS A 34 -10.24 -11.51 -17.40
CA LYS A 34 -11.60 -10.96 -17.13
C LYS A 34 -12.38 -10.69 -18.43
N ASP A 35 -12.42 -11.69 -19.32
CA ASP A 35 -13.09 -11.64 -20.63
C ASP A 35 -12.57 -10.59 -21.61
N LYS A 36 -11.36 -10.08 -21.38
CA LYS A 36 -10.70 -9.11 -22.26
C LYS A 36 -9.41 -9.70 -22.82
N PRO A 37 -9.21 -9.70 -24.16
CA PRO A 37 -7.98 -10.20 -24.74
C PRO A 37 -6.88 -9.15 -24.55
N ILE A 38 -5.75 -9.57 -24.00
CA ILE A 38 -4.58 -8.74 -23.68
C ILE A 38 -3.37 -9.28 -24.42
N CYS A 39 -2.64 -8.41 -25.11
CA CYS A 39 -1.36 -8.76 -25.70
C CYS A 39 -0.29 -8.92 -24.61
N LEU A 40 0.39 -10.07 -24.59
CA LEU A 40 1.47 -10.36 -23.65
C LEU A 40 2.77 -9.60 -23.95
N ILE A 41 2.90 -8.96 -25.12
CA ILE A 41 4.10 -8.24 -25.54
C ILE A 41 4.07 -6.78 -25.09
N CYS A 42 2.93 -6.10 -25.28
CA CYS A 42 2.76 -4.68 -24.95
C CYS A 42 1.74 -4.40 -23.85
N ASN A 43 1.09 -5.43 -23.29
CA ASN A 43 0.07 -5.32 -22.25
C ASN A 43 -1.17 -4.50 -22.66
N GLU A 44 -1.37 -4.24 -23.96
CA GLU A 44 -2.54 -3.54 -24.47
C GLU A 44 -3.77 -4.45 -24.54
N ASN A 45 -4.94 -3.85 -24.29
CA ASN A 45 -6.24 -4.47 -24.47
C ASN A 45 -6.65 -4.46 -25.96
N ILE A 46 -7.09 -5.60 -26.48
CA ILE A 46 -7.67 -5.70 -27.82
C ILE A 46 -9.19 -5.63 -27.68
N ALA A 47 -9.81 -4.58 -28.24
CA ALA A 47 -11.20 -4.22 -27.94
C ALA A 47 -12.25 -5.32 -28.23
N VAL A 48 -11.96 -6.26 -29.14
CA VAL A 48 -12.91 -7.29 -29.57
C VAL A 48 -12.20 -8.63 -29.72
N ILE A 49 -12.75 -9.67 -29.07
CA ILE A 49 -12.32 -11.07 -29.20
C ILE A 49 -12.67 -11.57 -30.61
N LYS A 50 -11.77 -11.31 -31.57
CA LYS A 50 -11.88 -11.74 -32.96
C LYS A 50 -10.47 -11.92 -33.51
N GLU A 51 -10.23 -13.07 -34.14
CA GLU A 51 -8.93 -13.42 -34.72
C GLU A 51 -8.38 -12.31 -35.63
N PHE A 52 -9.20 -11.70 -36.48
CA PHE A 52 -8.79 -10.58 -37.32
C PHE A 52 -8.19 -9.41 -36.52
N ASN A 53 -8.81 -9.02 -35.40
CA ASN A 53 -8.30 -7.91 -34.59
C ASN A 53 -7.00 -8.29 -33.87
N ILE A 54 -6.94 -9.52 -33.36
CA ILE A 54 -5.77 -10.06 -32.68
C ILE A 54 -4.59 -10.18 -33.65
N LYS A 55 -4.81 -10.78 -34.82
CA LYS A 55 -3.81 -10.91 -35.88
C LYS A 55 -3.34 -9.55 -36.37
N ARG A 56 -4.26 -8.64 -36.68
CA ARG A 56 -3.91 -7.27 -37.12
C ARG A 56 -3.04 -6.55 -36.07
N HIS A 57 -3.38 -6.68 -34.79
CA HIS A 57 -2.58 -6.12 -33.70
C HIS A 57 -1.16 -6.70 -33.70
N PHE A 58 -1.04 -8.03 -33.77
CA PHE A 58 0.27 -8.71 -33.84
C PHE A 58 1.07 -8.29 -35.07
N ASP A 59 0.47 -8.34 -36.26
CA ASP A 59 1.12 -8.03 -37.53
C ASP A 59 1.67 -6.60 -37.55
N THR A 60 0.87 -5.63 -37.08
CA THR A 60 1.23 -4.21 -37.16
C THR A 60 2.23 -3.76 -36.09
N LYS A 61 2.21 -4.38 -34.90
CA LYS A 61 3.05 -3.94 -33.77
C LYS A 61 4.24 -4.86 -33.49
N HIS A 62 4.13 -6.14 -33.81
CA HIS A 62 5.01 -7.18 -33.25
C HIS A 62 5.60 -8.15 -34.28
N ALA A 63 5.01 -8.31 -35.47
CA ALA A 63 5.47 -9.31 -36.44
C ALA A 63 6.95 -9.14 -36.81
N SER A 64 7.42 -7.92 -37.06
CA SER A 64 8.83 -7.64 -37.41
C SER A 64 9.85 -8.21 -36.41
N LYS A 65 9.46 -8.35 -35.13
CA LYS A 65 10.32 -8.87 -34.06
C LYS A 65 10.06 -10.33 -33.71
N PHE A 66 8.83 -10.81 -33.91
CA PHE A 66 8.36 -12.09 -33.35
C PHE A 66 7.88 -13.11 -34.37
N GLU A 67 7.81 -12.78 -35.66
CA GLU A 67 7.38 -13.69 -36.73
C GLU A 67 8.40 -14.82 -36.96
N ASN A 68 9.69 -14.51 -36.85
CA ASN A 68 10.78 -15.50 -36.99
C ASN A 68 10.95 -16.42 -35.77
N HIS A 69 10.19 -16.20 -34.68
CA HIS A 69 10.26 -17.08 -33.52
C HIS A 69 9.38 -18.32 -33.74
N SER A 70 10.01 -19.49 -33.86
CA SER A 70 9.36 -20.77 -34.09
C SER A 70 9.77 -21.82 -33.06
N GLY A 71 8.94 -22.86 -32.92
CA GLY A 71 9.20 -24.01 -32.03
C GLY A 71 9.46 -23.61 -30.58
N ASN A 72 10.48 -24.23 -29.97
CA ASN A 72 10.81 -24.04 -28.56
C ASN A 72 11.12 -22.59 -28.18
N LEU A 73 11.76 -21.82 -29.07
CA LEU A 73 12.10 -20.42 -28.81
C LEU A 73 10.84 -19.57 -28.58
N ARG A 74 9.78 -19.85 -29.36
CA ARG A 74 8.49 -19.17 -29.22
C ARG A 74 7.81 -19.55 -27.91
N ALA A 75 7.78 -20.85 -27.59
CA ALA A 75 7.19 -21.37 -26.36
C ALA A 75 7.89 -20.82 -25.10
N ASP A 76 9.22 -20.75 -25.10
CA ASP A 76 10.00 -20.15 -24.01
C ASP A 76 9.68 -18.67 -23.83
N LYS A 77 9.59 -17.94 -24.94
CA LYS A 77 9.26 -16.52 -24.91
C LYS A 77 7.86 -16.30 -24.37
N LEU A 78 6.90 -17.11 -24.78
CA LEU A 78 5.52 -17.08 -24.30
C LEU A 78 5.47 -17.29 -22.79
N ARG A 79 6.10 -18.36 -22.28
CA ARG A 79 6.20 -18.65 -20.83
C ARG A 79 6.83 -17.50 -20.06
N LYS A 80 7.88 -16.88 -20.61
CA LYS A 80 8.54 -15.72 -19.99
C LYS A 80 7.59 -14.53 -19.88
N LEU A 81 6.89 -14.18 -20.96
CA LEU A 81 5.95 -13.05 -20.98
C LEU A 81 4.76 -13.28 -20.04
N GLN A 82 4.21 -14.50 -20.01
CA GLN A 82 3.14 -14.86 -19.07
C GLN A 82 3.58 -14.69 -17.61
N ARG A 83 4.77 -15.18 -17.24
CA ARG A 83 5.32 -15.00 -15.89
C ARG A 83 5.52 -13.53 -15.54
N GLN A 84 6.06 -12.74 -16.47
CA GLN A 84 6.23 -11.30 -16.27
C GLN A 84 4.89 -10.59 -16.06
N MET A 85 3.88 -10.90 -16.86
CA MET A 85 2.54 -10.32 -16.72
C MET A 85 1.90 -10.67 -15.38
N ILE A 86 1.93 -11.94 -14.98
CA ILE A 86 1.38 -12.40 -13.69
C ILE A 86 2.07 -11.67 -12.54
N HIS A 87 3.40 -11.53 -12.60
CA HIS A 87 4.16 -10.81 -11.59
C HIS A 87 3.75 -9.33 -11.50
N GLN A 88 3.67 -8.63 -12.63
CA GLN A 88 3.25 -7.22 -12.68
C GLN A 88 1.83 -7.03 -12.12
N HIS A 89 0.88 -7.89 -12.52
CA HIS A 89 -0.49 -7.83 -12.03
C HIS A 89 -0.58 -8.15 -10.52
N SER A 90 0.24 -9.09 -10.03
CA SER A 90 0.31 -9.43 -8.60
C SER A 90 0.82 -8.24 -7.76
N LEU A 91 1.88 -7.56 -8.22
CA LEU A 91 2.40 -6.36 -7.54
C LEU A 91 1.36 -5.24 -7.49
N PHE A 92 0.69 -4.97 -8.61
CA PHE A 92 -0.34 -3.93 -8.68
C PHE A 92 -1.53 -4.25 -7.78
N ASN A 93 -2.02 -5.49 -7.78
CA ASN A 93 -3.11 -5.91 -6.91
C ASN A 93 -2.70 -5.84 -5.43
N LYS A 94 -1.45 -6.18 -5.09
CA LYS A 94 -0.95 -6.05 -3.73
C LYS A 94 -0.98 -4.60 -3.27
N LEU A 95 -0.42 -3.67 -4.04
CA LEU A 95 -0.44 -2.24 -3.73
C LEU A 95 -1.87 -1.70 -3.60
N ASN A 96 -2.77 -2.10 -4.51
CA ASN A 96 -4.17 -1.72 -4.44
C ASN A 96 -4.85 -2.25 -3.17
N SER A 97 -4.58 -3.50 -2.79
CA SER A 97 -5.14 -4.11 -1.57
C SER A 97 -4.61 -3.48 -0.28
N GLU A 98 -3.34 -3.03 -0.26
CA GLU A 98 -2.76 -2.29 0.86
C GLU A 98 -3.43 -0.92 1.01
N SER A 99 -3.59 -0.20 -0.10
CA SER A 99 -4.31 1.08 -0.11
C SER A 99 -5.77 0.94 0.34
N GLU A 100 -6.47 -0.08 -0.15
CA GLU A 100 -7.86 -0.37 0.25
C GLU A 100 -7.96 -0.69 1.75
N SER A 101 -7.03 -1.47 2.30
CA SER A 101 -6.99 -1.83 3.72
C SER A 101 -6.73 -0.62 4.61
N LEU A 102 -5.85 0.30 4.20
CA LEU A 102 -5.62 1.58 4.89
C LEU A 102 -6.87 2.45 4.91
N VAL A 103 -7.52 2.62 3.75
CA VAL A 103 -8.75 3.41 3.64
C VAL A 103 -9.83 2.81 4.53
N LYS A 104 -10.02 1.48 4.50
CA LYS A 104 -10.95 0.77 5.37
C LYS A 104 -10.66 1.02 6.85
N ALA A 105 -9.39 0.95 7.27
CA ALA A 105 -9.00 1.24 8.65
C ALA A 105 -9.36 2.67 9.07
N CYS A 106 -9.11 3.66 8.20
CA CYS A 106 -9.48 5.06 8.46
C CYS A 106 -10.99 5.25 8.63
N TYR A 107 -11.81 4.62 7.78
CA TYR A 107 -13.26 4.68 7.90
C TYR A 107 -13.77 3.99 9.16
N VAL A 108 -13.20 2.85 9.54
CA VAL A 108 -13.56 2.15 10.78
C VAL A 108 -13.25 3.01 12.01
N ILE A 109 -12.10 3.68 12.06
CA ILE A 109 -11.79 4.62 13.14
C ILE A 109 -12.77 5.80 13.13
N SER A 110 -13.04 6.38 11.95
CA SER A 110 -13.96 7.51 11.80
C SER A 110 -15.38 7.17 12.25
N GLU A 111 -15.85 5.97 11.95
CA GLU A 111 -17.15 5.45 12.41
C GLU A 111 -17.17 5.29 13.94
N LYS A 112 -16.12 4.72 14.53
CA LYS A 112 -16.01 4.60 15.99
C LYS A 112 -16.02 5.96 16.68
N ILE A 113 -15.33 6.94 16.10
CA ILE A 113 -15.36 8.33 16.56
C ILE A 113 -16.78 8.88 16.50
N ALA A 114 -17.46 8.76 15.35
CA ALA A 114 -18.81 9.29 15.17
C ALA A 114 -19.84 8.65 16.12
N ARG A 115 -19.62 7.40 16.51
CA ARG A 115 -20.50 6.64 17.42
C ARG A 115 -20.15 6.76 18.88
N SER A 116 -18.98 7.27 19.23
CA SER A 116 -18.57 7.42 20.63
C SER A 116 -19.13 8.72 21.20
N PRO A 117 -20.05 8.67 22.17
CA PRO A 117 -20.49 9.87 22.88
C PRO A 117 -19.48 10.36 23.93
N LYS A 118 -18.36 9.64 24.10
CA LYS A 118 -17.38 9.89 25.17
C LYS A 118 -16.17 10.68 24.66
N SER A 119 -15.54 11.40 25.59
CA SER A 119 -14.30 12.14 25.38
C SER A 119 -13.23 11.25 24.71
N PHE A 120 -12.56 11.79 23.69
CA PHE A 120 -11.43 11.19 22.97
C PHE A 120 -10.24 10.78 23.87
N MET A 121 -10.30 11.08 25.17
CA MET A 121 -9.27 10.81 26.16
C MET A 121 -9.46 9.49 26.93
N GLU A 122 -10.54 8.73 26.69
CA GLU A 122 -10.74 7.44 27.36
C GLU A 122 -9.83 6.37 26.75
N GLY A 123 -8.98 5.78 27.58
CA GLY A 123 -7.96 4.84 27.11
C GLY A 123 -8.56 3.56 26.49
N GLU A 124 -9.73 3.11 26.95
CA GLU A 124 -10.43 1.97 26.37
C GLU A 124 -10.90 2.24 24.93
N PHE A 125 -11.35 3.45 24.62
CA PHE A 125 -11.70 3.84 23.24
C PHE A 125 -10.48 3.79 22.32
N ILE A 126 -9.33 4.31 22.80
CA ILE A 126 -8.07 4.26 22.04
C ILE A 126 -7.66 2.80 21.81
N LYS A 127 -7.79 1.94 22.81
CA LYS A 127 -7.51 0.50 22.70
C LYS A 127 -8.39 -0.16 21.64
N GLU A 128 -9.69 0.12 21.64
CA GLU A 128 -10.63 -0.43 20.66
C GLU A 128 -10.28 -0.03 19.23
N CYS A 129 -9.88 1.23 19.02
CA CYS A 129 -9.39 1.72 17.73
C CYS A 129 -8.12 0.98 17.30
N LEU A 130 -7.13 0.84 18.20
CA LEU A 130 -5.87 0.16 17.91
C LEU A 130 -6.08 -1.31 17.52
N VAL A 131 -6.93 -2.04 18.26
CA VAL A 131 -7.23 -3.45 17.95
C VAL A 131 -7.95 -3.59 16.60
N SER A 132 -8.87 -2.67 16.28
CA SER A 132 -9.61 -2.71 15.02
C SER A 132 -8.73 -2.40 13.81
N VAL A 133 -7.78 -1.47 13.95
CA VAL A 133 -6.77 -1.22 12.91
C VAL A 133 -5.83 -2.41 12.75
N ALA A 134 -5.39 -3.01 13.86
CA ALA A 134 -4.51 -4.17 13.82
C ALA A 134 -5.16 -5.38 13.14
N GLU A 135 -6.46 -5.58 13.35
CA GLU A 135 -7.22 -6.63 12.65
C GLU A 135 -7.22 -6.45 11.12
N ILE A 136 -7.22 -5.21 10.64
CA ILE A 136 -7.25 -4.89 9.20
C ILE A 136 -5.85 -4.92 8.59
N LEU A 137 -4.87 -4.30 9.24
CA LEU A 137 -3.54 -4.07 8.65
C LEU A 137 -2.52 -5.16 9.01
N CYS A 138 -2.62 -5.73 10.21
CA CYS A 138 -1.65 -6.69 10.73
C CYS A 138 -2.31 -7.75 11.63
N PRO A 139 -3.22 -8.58 11.08
CA PRO A 139 -4.04 -9.52 11.87
C PRO A 139 -3.21 -10.48 12.72
N ASN A 140 -2.02 -10.87 12.23
CA ASN A 140 -1.08 -11.72 12.97
C ASN A 140 -0.60 -11.10 14.29
N GLN A 141 -0.65 -9.77 14.40
CA GLN A 141 -0.22 -9.02 15.58
C GLN A 141 -1.40 -8.55 16.45
N LYS A 142 -2.66 -8.77 16.06
CA LYS A 142 -3.86 -8.32 16.79
C LYS A 142 -3.79 -8.62 18.30
N LYS A 143 -3.39 -9.83 18.68
CA LYS A 143 -3.25 -10.26 20.08
C LYS A 143 -2.24 -9.44 20.90
N VAL A 144 -1.25 -8.82 20.25
CA VAL A 144 -0.30 -7.92 20.91
C VAL A 144 -0.99 -6.61 21.29
N PHE A 145 -1.83 -6.07 20.39
CA PHE A 145 -2.61 -4.86 20.64
C PHE A 145 -3.68 -5.07 21.73
N GLU A 146 -4.31 -6.24 21.79
CA GLU A 146 -5.29 -6.59 22.83
C GLU A 146 -4.69 -6.60 24.25
N LYS A 147 -3.39 -6.90 24.37
CA LYS A 147 -2.66 -6.91 25.66
C LYS A 147 -2.30 -5.52 26.17
N ILE A 148 -2.38 -4.49 25.32
CA ILE A 148 -2.13 -3.11 25.75
C ILE A 148 -3.18 -2.75 26.80
N SER A 149 -2.73 -2.38 27.99
CA SER A 149 -3.60 -1.99 29.10
C SER A 149 -3.77 -0.47 29.12
N LEU A 150 -4.98 0.01 28.85
CA LEU A 150 -5.35 1.43 28.80
C LEU A 150 -6.58 1.73 29.67
N SER A 151 -6.80 0.95 30.73
CA SER A 151 -7.85 1.25 31.71
C SER A 151 -7.51 2.53 32.47
N ASP A 152 -8.53 3.27 32.92
CA ASP A 152 -8.35 4.55 33.62
C ASP A 152 -7.34 4.49 34.78
N PRO A 153 -7.37 3.49 35.69
CA PRO A 153 -6.38 3.40 36.77
C PRO A 153 -4.95 3.21 36.26
N THR A 154 -4.79 2.46 35.16
CA THR A 154 -3.48 2.22 34.55
C THR A 154 -2.95 3.50 33.91
N VAL A 155 -3.82 4.25 33.22
CA VAL A 155 -3.46 5.49 32.55
C VAL A 155 -3.09 6.56 33.57
N THR A 156 -3.89 6.76 34.62
CA THR A 156 -3.59 7.72 35.69
C THR A 156 -2.25 7.44 36.35
N ARG A 157 -1.99 6.19 36.76
CA ARG A 157 -0.71 5.80 37.39
C ARG A 157 0.48 6.09 36.47
N ARG A 158 0.36 5.82 35.17
CA ARG A 158 1.42 6.10 34.20
C ARG A 158 1.65 7.60 33.99
N ILE A 159 0.59 8.41 34.03
CA ILE A 159 0.72 9.87 33.96
C ILE A 159 1.49 10.39 35.18
N GLU A 160 1.15 9.92 36.39
CA GLU A 160 1.87 10.26 37.62
C GLU A 160 3.36 9.85 37.54
N GLU A 161 3.65 8.64 37.05
CA GLU A 161 5.03 8.18 36.83
C GLU A 161 5.78 9.08 35.83
N ILE A 162 5.14 9.48 34.73
CA ILE A 162 5.72 10.38 33.73
C ILE A 162 6.01 11.75 34.34
N ASP A 163 5.09 12.30 35.12
CA ASP A 163 5.26 13.61 35.74
C ASP A 163 6.35 13.59 36.82
N LEU A 164 6.45 12.51 37.59
CA LEU A 164 7.56 12.31 38.53
C LEU A 164 8.90 12.22 37.80
N MET A 165 8.97 11.47 36.69
CA MET A 165 10.19 11.38 35.88
C MET A 165 10.58 12.75 35.31
N ARG A 166 9.63 13.54 34.81
CA ARG A 166 9.88 14.90 34.33
C ARG A 166 10.44 15.79 35.45
N ALA A 167 9.86 15.74 36.65
CA ALA A 167 10.33 16.51 37.79
C ALA A 167 11.76 16.12 38.19
N LEU A 168 12.08 14.82 38.21
CA LEU A 168 13.43 14.32 38.50
C LEU A 168 14.46 14.82 37.48
N ILE A 169 14.11 14.80 36.19
CA ILE A 169 14.96 15.33 35.12
C ILE A 169 15.22 16.83 35.34
N LEU A 170 14.20 17.62 35.69
CA LEU A 170 14.39 19.04 35.95
C LEU A 170 15.30 19.30 37.17
N VAL A 171 15.08 18.57 38.28
CA VAL A 171 15.90 18.70 39.49
C VAL A 171 17.36 18.33 39.22
N THR A 172 17.60 17.26 38.47
CA THR A 172 18.96 16.88 38.09
C THR A 172 19.59 17.93 37.19
N LEU A 173 18.92 18.39 36.13
CA LEU A 173 19.45 19.45 35.27
C LEU A 173 19.79 20.74 36.05
N LEU A 174 18.92 21.14 36.99
CA LEU A 174 19.17 22.28 37.87
C LEU A 174 20.35 22.06 38.82
N SER A 175 20.51 20.85 39.37
CA SER A 175 21.64 20.54 40.24
C SER A 175 22.98 20.52 39.49
N TRP A 176 23.01 20.00 38.26
CA TRP A 176 24.17 20.07 37.37
C TRP A 176 24.53 21.52 37.03
N GLN A 177 23.54 22.36 36.74
CA GLN A 177 23.75 23.78 36.48
C GLN A 177 24.26 24.53 37.72
N TYR A 178 23.68 24.25 38.90
CA TYR A 178 24.12 24.83 40.18
C TYR A 178 25.56 24.45 40.52
N LEU A 179 25.92 23.16 40.41
CA LEU A 179 27.28 22.68 40.64
C LEU A 179 28.29 23.32 39.67
N SER A 180 27.89 23.54 38.42
CA SER A 180 28.73 24.23 37.42
C SER A 180 28.98 25.70 37.79
N VAL A 181 27.93 26.43 38.19
CA VAL A 181 28.03 27.84 38.61
C VAL A 181 28.82 27.99 39.92
N GLU A 182 28.59 27.11 40.88
CA GLU A 182 29.29 27.10 42.17
C GLU A 182 30.77 26.74 41.99
N SER A 183 31.08 25.77 41.12
CA SER A 183 32.46 25.46 40.73
C SER A 183 33.15 26.66 40.06
N MET A 184 32.45 27.45 39.24
CA MET A 184 32.99 28.68 38.63
C MET A 184 33.20 29.82 39.63
N ARG A 185 32.27 30.00 40.57
CA ARG A 185 32.37 31.01 41.66
C ARG A 185 33.54 30.70 42.59
N ASN A 186 33.69 29.45 43.02
CA ASN A 186 34.80 29.03 43.87
C ASN A 186 36.16 29.16 43.17
N ALA A 187 36.23 28.88 41.86
CA ALA A 187 37.44 29.14 41.06
C ALA A 187 37.80 30.64 40.95
N THR A 188 36.80 31.53 40.98
CA THR A 188 37.00 32.99 40.91
C THR A 188 37.43 33.57 42.26
N LEU A 189 36.84 33.10 43.37
CA LEU A 189 37.24 33.49 44.73
C LEU A 189 38.67 33.05 45.08
N LEU A 190 39.11 31.87 44.62
CA LEU A 190 40.49 31.41 44.77
C LEU A 190 41.50 32.28 43.99
N ARG A 191 41.09 32.90 42.88
CA ARG A 191 41.93 33.86 42.12
C ARG A 191 42.00 35.22 42.80
N SER A 192 40.92 35.72 43.42
CA SER A 192 40.93 36.99 44.15
C SER A 192 41.77 36.92 45.44
N TRP A 193 41.74 35.78 46.15
CA TRP A 193 42.59 35.55 47.32
C TRP A 193 44.08 35.55 47.01
N ARG A 194 44.49 35.01 45.85
CA ARG A 194 45.89 35.04 45.39
C ARG A 194 46.40 36.44 45.06
N HIS A 195 45.52 37.39 44.74
CA HIS A 195 45.90 38.77 44.44
C HIS A 195 46.03 39.67 45.67
N PHE A 196 45.44 39.28 46.81
CA PHE A 196 45.49 40.02 48.08
C PHE A 196 46.56 39.51 49.07
N SER A 197 47.31 38.45 48.71
CA SER A 197 48.31 37.81 49.57
C SER A 197 49.77 38.10 49.15
N LEU A 198 50.01 39.20 48.44
CA LEU A 198 51.34 39.76 48.10
C LEU A 198 51.36 41.23 48.50
#